data_AF-A0A2S2QHR3-F1
#
_entry.id   AF-A0A2S2QHR3-F1
#
_cell.length_a   1.000
_cell.length_b   1.000
_cell.length_c   1.000
_cell.angle_alpha   90.00
_cell.angle_beta   90.00
_cell.angle_gamma   90.00
#
_symmetry.space_group_name_H-M   'P 1'
#
loop_
_entity.id
_entity.type
_entity.pdbx_description
1 polymer ?
#
loop_
_entity_poly.entity_id
_entity_poly.type
_entity_poly.pdbx_seq_one_letter_code
_entity_poly.pdbx_strand_id
1 'polypeptide(L)'
;PVDGKLLAFVRIFNMDQKTLENWIQLEEKHCLNLTQLDGTLDPALEIKCWEFLQVRISLLMKQYPASPENTDKLSMFQQLAYTQIQLELTILKNALEYVKQHLDVVLKP
;
A
#
# COMPACT_ATOMS: atom_id res chain seq x y z
N PRO A 1 -7.37 1.59 3.22
CA PRO A 1 -6.32 2.50 2.69
C PRO A 1 -5.76 2.08 1.33
N VAL A 2 -5.93 0.81 0.93
CA VAL A 2 -5.58 0.31 -0.40
C VAL A 2 -6.79 -0.44 -0.95
N ASP A 3 -7.47 0.13 -1.94
CA ASP A 3 -8.65 -0.45 -2.58
C ASP A 3 -8.77 0.04 -4.04
N GLY A 4 -9.76 -0.50 -4.75
CA GLY A 4 -10.17 -0.03 -6.06
C GLY A 4 -9.02 0.03 -7.08
N LYS A 5 -8.76 1.22 -7.61
CA LYS A 5 -7.75 1.44 -8.66
C LYS A 5 -6.32 1.19 -8.18
N LEU A 6 -6.00 1.52 -6.93
CA LEU A 6 -4.64 1.30 -6.41
C LEU A 6 -4.37 -0.20 -6.26
N LEU A 7 -5.35 -0.95 -5.75
CA LEU A 7 -5.25 -2.39 -5.62
C LEU A 7 -5.09 -3.08 -6.99
N ALA A 8 -5.92 -2.68 -7.97
CA ALA A 8 -5.82 -3.20 -9.33
C ALA A 8 -4.45 -2.88 -9.96
N PHE A 9 -3.95 -1.66 -9.77
CA PHE A 9 -2.62 -1.27 -10.24
C PHE A 9 -1.53 -2.15 -9.64
N VAL A 10 -1.52 -2.35 -8.31
CA VAL A 10 -0.50 -3.16 -7.63
C VAL A 10 -0.55 -4.62 -8.11
N ARG A 11 -1.76 -5.16 -8.32
CA ARG A 11 -1.95 -6.51 -8.86
C ARG A 11 -1.33 -6.65 -10.23
N ILE A 12 -1.71 -5.79 -11.18
CA ILE A 12 -1.14 -5.79 -12.53
C ILE A 12 0.37 -5.59 -12.49
N PHE A 13 0.86 -4.69 -11.64
CA PHE A 13 2.29 -4.40 -11.49
C PHE A 13 3.11 -5.62 -11.03
N ASN A 14 2.51 -6.54 -10.26
CA ASN A 14 3.19 -7.73 -9.74
C ASN A 14 2.89 -9.01 -10.56
N MET A 15 2.13 -8.93 -11.65
CA MET A 15 1.91 -10.08 -12.54
C MET A 15 3.15 -10.39 -13.36
N ASP A 16 3.41 -11.67 -13.59
CA ASP A 16 4.37 -12.10 -14.59
C ASP A 16 3.79 -12.04 -16.00
N GLN A 17 4.65 -12.21 -17.01
CA GLN A 17 4.25 -12.15 -18.42
C GLN A 17 3.12 -13.11 -18.74
N LYS A 18 3.21 -14.37 -18.29
CA LYS A 18 2.21 -15.40 -18.56
C LYS A 18 0.85 -15.03 -17.95
N THR A 19 0.86 -14.50 -16.74
CA THR A 19 -0.34 -14.03 -16.06
C THR A 19 -0.96 -12.90 -16.87
N LEU A 20 -0.18 -11.87 -17.24
CA LEU A 20 -0.68 -10.76 -18.06
C LEU A 20 -1.26 -11.21 -19.40
N GLU A 21 -0.59 -12.14 -20.09
CA GLU A 21 -1.08 -12.70 -21.35
C GLU A 21 -2.45 -13.36 -21.19
N ASN A 22 -2.68 -14.09 -20.09
CA ASN A 22 -3.99 -14.66 -19.79
C ASN A 22 -5.04 -13.58 -19.51
N TRP A 23 -4.69 -12.55 -18.71
CA TRP A 23 -5.61 -11.47 -18.34
C TRP A 23 -6.07 -10.65 -19.54
N ILE A 24 -5.20 -10.42 -20.53
CA ILE A 24 -5.55 -9.67 -21.74
C ILE A 24 -6.58 -10.42 -22.61
N GLN A 25 -6.68 -11.74 -22.50
CA GLN A 25 -7.68 -12.54 -23.22
C GLN A 25 -9.04 -12.60 -22.52
N LEU A 26 -9.15 -12.11 -21.27
CA LEU A 26 -10.40 -12.13 -20.52
C LEU A 26 -11.33 -10.98 -20.93
N GLU A 27 -12.63 -11.21 -20.77
CA GLU A 27 -13.63 -10.14 -20.89
C GLU A 27 -13.43 -9.07 -19.81
N GLU A 28 -13.74 -7.81 -20.15
CA GLU A 28 -13.60 -6.64 -19.27
C GLU A 28 -14.23 -6.83 -17.89
N LYS A 29 -15.37 -7.54 -17.82
CA LYS A 29 -16.07 -7.83 -16.56
C LYS A 29 -15.20 -8.59 -15.56
N HIS A 30 -14.29 -9.45 -16.02
CA HIS A 30 -13.38 -10.19 -15.16
C HIS A 30 -12.23 -9.29 -14.66
N CYS A 31 -11.81 -8.32 -15.47
CA CYS A 31 -10.81 -7.32 -15.08
C CYS A 31 -11.28 -6.44 -13.92
N LEU A 32 -12.60 -6.23 -13.76
CA LEU A 32 -13.16 -5.51 -12.60
C LEU A 32 -12.86 -6.20 -11.27
N ASN A 33 -12.65 -7.53 -11.26
CA ASN A 33 -12.29 -8.26 -10.04
C ASN A 33 -10.94 -7.82 -9.46
N LEU A 34 -10.04 -7.27 -10.29
CA LEU A 34 -8.77 -6.71 -9.83
C LEU A 34 -8.95 -5.53 -8.88
N THR A 35 -10.11 -4.87 -8.90
CA THR A 35 -10.41 -3.74 -8.01
C THR A 35 -11.00 -4.16 -6.66
N GLN A 36 -11.46 -5.41 -6.55
CA GLN A 36 -12.21 -5.91 -5.40
C GLN A 36 -11.27 -6.62 -4.41
N LEU A 37 -11.43 -6.35 -3.11
CA LEU A 37 -10.60 -6.96 -2.06
C LEU A 37 -10.83 -8.47 -1.95
N ASP A 38 -12.06 -8.93 -2.17
CA ASP A 38 -12.52 -10.32 -2.11
C ASP A 38 -12.45 -11.05 -3.47
N GLY A 39 -11.83 -10.44 -4.48
CA GLY A 39 -11.67 -11.05 -5.79
C GLY A 39 -10.89 -12.37 -5.71
N THR A 40 -11.38 -13.39 -6.40
CA THR A 40 -10.69 -14.69 -6.49
C THR A 40 -9.43 -14.56 -7.36
N LEU A 41 -8.29 -14.37 -6.71
CA LEU A 41 -6.98 -14.27 -7.34
C LEU A 41 -6.05 -15.38 -6.85
N ASP A 42 -4.99 -15.61 -7.61
CA ASP A 42 -3.92 -16.50 -7.19
C ASP A 42 -3.34 -16.01 -5.84
N PRO A 43 -3.38 -16.82 -4.77
CA PRO A 43 -2.82 -16.47 -3.48
C PRO A 43 -1.34 -16.04 -3.55
N ALA A 44 -0.57 -16.62 -4.48
CA ALA A 44 0.83 -16.26 -4.66
C ALA A 44 1.00 -14.83 -5.23
N LEU A 45 0.09 -14.40 -6.10
CA LEU A 45 0.05 -13.02 -6.59
C LEU A 45 -0.34 -12.05 -5.48
N GLU A 46 -1.37 -12.40 -4.69
CA GLU A 46 -1.81 -11.58 -3.56
C GLU A 46 -0.68 -11.34 -2.56
N ILE A 47 0.03 -12.40 -2.14
CA ILE A 47 1.18 -12.28 -1.21
C ILE A 47 2.21 -11.28 -1.77
N LYS A 48 2.62 -11.42 -3.03
CA LYS A 48 3.58 -10.50 -3.67
C LYS A 48 3.09 -9.05 -3.67
N CYS A 49 1.80 -8.83 -3.92
CA CYS A 49 1.21 -7.49 -3.92
C CYS A 49 1.28 -6.83 -2.54
N TRP A 50 0.93 -7.57 -1.50
CA TRP A 50 0.94 -7.07 -0.14
C TRP A 50 2.37 -6.88 0.39
N GLU A 51 3.31 -7.78 0.07
CA GLU A 51 4.73 -7.62 0.37
C GLU A 51 5.32 -6.37 -0.32
N PHE A 52 5.00 -6.17 -1.60
CA PHE A 52 5.40 -4.97 -2.33
C PHE A 52 4.92 -3.69 -1.64
N LEU A 53 3.66 -3.64 -1.24
CA LEU A 53 3.08 -2.50 -0.52
C LEU A 53 3.76 -2.29 0.83
N GLN A 54 4.01 -3.35 1.58
CA GLN A 54 4.69 -3.29 2.88
C GLN A 54 6.07 -2.65 2.74
N VAL A 55 6.86 -3.10 1.75
CA VAL A 55 8.19 -2.55 1.46
C VAL A 55 8.09 -1.10 1.01
N ARG A 56 7.17 -0.78 0.08
CA ARG A 56 7.01 0.58 -0.45
C ARG A 56 6.64 1.58 0.64
N ILE A 57 5.67 1.25 1.49
CA ILE A 57 5.25 2.12 2.60
C ILE A 57 6.41 2.32 3.58
N SER A 58 7.15 1.25 3.89
CA SER A 58 8.34 1.34 4.75
C SER A 58 9.43 2.24 4.16
N LEU A 59 9.62 2.21 2.84
CA LEU A 59 10.56 3.10 2.15
C LEU A 59 10.09 4.56 2.16
N LEU A 60 8.80 4.82 1.96
CA LEU A 60 8.22 6.18 2.03
C LEU A 60 8.43 6.78 3.43
N MET A 61 8.15 6.01 4.49
CA MET A 61 8.35 6.47 5.86
C MET A 61 9.79 6.85 6.17
N LYS A 62 10.78 6.12 5.61
CA LYS A 62 12.21 6.40 5.79
C LYS A 62 12.68 7.70 5.13
N GLN A 63 11.91 8.26 4.20
CA GLN A 63 12.27 9.53 3.53
C GLN A 63 11.90 10.76 4.36
N TYR A 64 11.05 10.61 5.38
CA TYR A 64 10.69 11.73 6.23
C TYR A 64 11.84 12.10 7.17
N PRO A 65 12.07 13.40 7.41
CA PRO A 65 13.09 13.86 8.34
C PRO A 65 12.74 13.43 9.78
N ALA A 66 13.77 13.21 10.59
CA ALA A 66 13.61 12.97 12.02
C ALA A 66 12.93 14.18 12.69
N SER A 67 12.16 13.91 13.76
CA SER A 67 11.56 14.98 14.54
C SER A 67 12.64 15.89 15.12
N PRO A 68 12.47 17.22 15.05
CA PRO A 68 13.36 18.14 15.75
C PRO A 68 13.26 17.90 17.26
N GLU A 69 14.40 17.93 17.95
CA GLU A 69 14.48 17.68 19.41
C GLU A 69 13.81 18.79 20.25
N ASN A 70 13.59 19.98 19.67
CA ASN A 70 13.06 21.16 20.37
C ASN A 70 11.86 21.75 19.62
N THR A 71 10.73 21.03 19.61
CA THR A 71 9.47 21.48 18.99
C THR A 71 8.95 22.79 19.58
N ASP A 72 9.24 23.06 20.86
CA ASP A 72 8.71 24.22 21.60
C ASP A 72 9.34 25.56 21.20
N LYS A 73 10.48 25.52 20.48
CA LYS A 73 11.16 26.71 19.96
C LYS A 73 10.77 27.04 18.52
N LEU A 74 9.90 26.24 17.91
CA LEU A 74 9.45 26.45 16.53
C LEU A 74 8.43 27.59 16.46
N SER A 75 8.52 28.39 15.40
CA SER A 75 7.48 29.36 15.05
C SER A 75 6.16 28.65 14.71
N MET A 76 5.04 29.39 14.77
CA MET A 76 3.72 28.84 14.43
C MET A 76 3.68 28.12 13.07
N PHE A 77 4.29 28.69 12.04
CA PHE A 77 4.32 28.07 10.70
C PHE A 77 5.16 26.79 10.66
N GLN A 78 6.26 26.74 11.41
CA GLN A 78 7.08 25.52 11.54
C GLN A 78 6.35 24.43 12.31
N GLN A 79 5.58 24.78 13.34
CA GLN A 79 4.73 23.83 14.08
C GLN A 79 3.64 23.25 13.17
N LEU A 80 3.01 24.06 12.32
CA LEU A 80 2.02 23.59 11.35
C LEU A 80 2.65 22.63 10.32
N ALA A 81 3.80 22.99 9.74
CA ALA A 81 4.52 22.12 8.81
C ALA A 81 4.92 20.78 9.47
N TYR A 82 5.37 20.83 10.72
CA TYR A 82 5.70 19.62 11.48
C TYR A 82 4.45 18.77 11.77
N THR A 83 3.34 19.40 12.14
CA THR A 83 2.06 18.71 12.36
C THR A 83 1.61 18.00 11.09
N GLN A 84 1.72 18.65 9.93
CA GLN A 84 1.43 18.04 8.64
C GLN A 84 2.27 16.77 8.39
N ILE A 85 3.58 16.85 8.63
CA ILE A 85 4.48 15.69 8.52
C ILE A 85 4.05 14.55 9.45
N GLN A 86 3.69 14.85 10.70
CA GLN A 86 3.24 13.82 11.65
C GLN A 86 1.92 13.16 11.23
N LEU A 87 1.00 13.92 10.64
CA LEU A 87 -0.25 13.39 10.10
C LEU A 87 0.01 12.46 8.91
N GLU A 88 0.88 12.85 7.98
CA GLU A 88 1.28 11.99 6.85
C GLU A 88 1.93 10.69 7.34
N LEU A 89 2.87 10.78 8.28
CA LEU A 89 3.49 9.60 8.89
C LEU A 89 2.47 8.71 9.60
N THR A 90 1.45 9.29 10.22
CA THR A 90 0.36 8.55 10.87
C THR A 90 -0.47 7.78 9.83
N ILE A 91 -0.80 8.41 8.70
CA ILE A 91 -1.48 7.74 7.58
C ILE A 91 -0.66 6.56 7.08
N LEU A 92 0.65 6.75 6.87
CA LEU A 92 1.55 5.68 6.41
C LEU A 92 1.69 4.54 7.43
N LYS A 93 1.78 4.84 8.73
CA LYS A 93 1.80 3.83 9.80
C LYS A 93 0.52 2.99 9.80
N ASN A 94 -0.64 3.64 9.73
CA ASN A 94 -1.92 2.96 9.69
C ASN A 94 -2.07 2.09 8.43
N ALA A 95 -1.59 2.58 7.28
CA ALA A 95 -1.56 1.79 6.05
C ALA A 95 -0.64 0.58 6.16
N LEU A 96 0.55 0.74 6.77
CA LEU A 96 1.49 -0.36 6.98
C LEU A 96 0.92 -1.43 7.91
N GLU A 97 0.24 -1.02 8.98
CA GLU A 97 -0.43 -1.94 9.89
C GLU A 97 -1.55 -2.72 9.20
N TYR A 98 -2.39 -2.03 8.42
CA TYR A 98 -3.43 -2.67 7.62
C TYR A 98 -2.88 -3.72 6.64
N VAL A 99 -1.77 -3.42 5.95
CA VAL A 99 -1.11 -4.36 5.03
C VAL A 99 -0.53 -5.57 5.77
N LYS A 100 0.09 -5.35 6.95
CA LYS A 100 0.61 -6.46 7.77
C LYS A 100 -0.50 -7.40 8.23
N GLN A 101 -1.63 -6.86 8.68
CA GLN A 101 -2.78 -7.66 9.07
C GLN A 101 -3.31 -8.49 7.90
N HIS A 102 -3.36 -7.94 6.68
CA HIS A 102 -3.76 -8.70 5.48
C HIS A 102 -2.77 -9.80 5.12
N LEU A 103 -1.47 -9.53 5.20
CA LEU A 103 -0.44 -10.57 5.01
C LEU A 103 -0.60 -11.71 6.02
N ASP A 104 -0.80 -11.39 7.30
CA ASP A 104 -0.97 -12.41 8.34
C ASP A 104 -2.20 -13.29 8.12
N VAL A 105 -3.28 -12.73 7.55
CA VAL A 105 -4.49 -13.48 7.18
C VAL A 105 -4.22 -14.35 5.95
N VAL A 106 -3.61 -13.82 4.91
CA VAL A 106 -3.33 -14.57 3.66
C VAL A 106 -2.31 -15.69 3.89
N LEU A 107 -1.37 -15.50 4.82
CA LEU A 107 -0.34 -16.49 5.16
C LEU A 107 -0.80 -17.56 6.17
N LYS A 108 -1.96 -17.40 6.80
CA LYS A 108 -2.57 -18.41 7.68
C LYS A 108 -3.67 -19.14 6.89
N PRO A 109 -3.38 -20.31 6.30
CA PRO A 109 -4.37 -21.09 5.57
C PRO A 109 -5.52 -21.57 6.46
#